data_AF-A0AAJ2LPA0-F1
#
_entry.id   AF-A0AAJ2LPA0-F1
#
_cell.length_a   1.000
_cell.length_b   1.000
_cell.length_c   1.000
_cell.angle_alpha   90.00
_cell.angle_beta   90.00
_cell.angle_gamma   90.00
#
_symmetry.space_group_name_H-M   'P 1'
#
loop_
_entity.id
_entity.type
_entity.pdbx_description
1 polymer ?
#
loop_
_entity_poly.entity_id
_entity_poly.type
_entity_poly.pdbx_seq_one_letter_code
_entity_poly.pdbx_strand_id
1 'polypeptide(L)'
;ASKSLHVDDTFISPPFKLLNALLPELMLHPTTKMALKKEANAGKEYCDWATQLAHEWRETRNFCAAHSGLVEFEEGDFEQALITAIEKARPKFEDT
;
A
#
# COMPACT_ATOMS: atom_id res chain seq x y z
N ALA A 1 -18.64 -11.38 4.54
CA ALA A 1 -17.91 -11.03 3.30
C ALA A 1 -16.57 -11.77 3.27
N SER A 2 -15.95 -11.97 2.09
CA SER A 2 -14.80 -12.87 1.88
C SER A 2 -13.44 -12.39 2.43
N LYS A 3 -13.39 -11.24 3.11
CA LYS A 3 -12.13 -10.59 3.55
C LYS A 3 -11.14 -10.36 2.39
N SER A 4 -11.66 -10.11 1.18
CA SER A 4 -10.86 -9.87 -0.02
C SER A 4 -10.87 -8.39 -0.42
N LEU A 5 -9.69 -7.85 -0.71
CA LEU A 5 -9.49 -6.50 -1.22
C LEU A 5 -8.94 -6.59 -2.64
N HIS A 6 -9.71 -6.11 -3.62
CA HIS A 6 -9.23 -5.95 -4.99
C HIS A 6 -8.75 -4.52 -5.17
N VAL A 7 -7.53 -4.36 -5.65
CA VAL A 7 -6.93 -3.06 -5.92
C VAL A 7 -6.45 -2.99 -7.37
N ASP A 8 -6.47 -1.78 -7.89
CA ASP A 8 -5.81 -1.44 -9.16
C ASP A 8 -4.36 -1.03 -8.84
N ASP A 9 -3.93 0.16 -9.23
CA ASP A 9 -2.54 0.62 -9.04
C ASP A 9 -2.30 1.51 -7.81
N THR A 10 -3.25 1.65 -6.87
CA THR A 10 -2.99 2.46 -5.66
C THR A 10 -1.98 1.76 -4.74
N PHE A 11 -2.23 0.47 -4.48
CA PHE A 11 -1.38 -0.40 -3.69
C PHE A 11 -0.98 -1.57 -4.57
N ILE A 12 0.30 -1.90 -4.59
CA ILE A 12 0.84 -2.94 -5.45
C ILE A 12 1.61 -3.95 -4.61
N SER A 13 1.79 -5.13 -5.19
CA SER A 13 2.73 -6.12 -4.70
C SER A 13 3.78 -6.39 -5.79
N PRO A 14 5.06 -6.65 -5.45
CA PRO A 14 6.09 -6.86 -6.45
C PRO A 14 5.74 -7.98 -7.44
N PRO A 15 5.95 -7.78 -8.76
CA PRO A 15 5.54 -8.75 -9.79
C PRO A 15 6.39 -10.03 -9.81
N PHE A 16 7.52 -10.09 -9.09
CA PHE A 16 8.44 -11.23 -9.12
C PHE A 16 8.60 -11.85 -7.73
N LYS A 17 8.02 -13.04 -7.55
CA LYS A 17 8.13 -13.85 -6.32
C LYS A 17 9.58 -14.11 -5.87
N LEU A 18 10.56 -14.04 -6.77
CA LEU A 18 11.98 -14.26 -6.47
C LEU A 18 12.62 -13.11 -5.68
N LEU A 19 12.04 -11.90 -5.73
CA LEU A 19 12.49 -10.73 -4.97
C LEU A 19 11.75 -10.57 -3.64
N ASN A 20 10.80 -11.44 -3.30
CA ASN A 20 10.01 -11.36 -2.06
C ASN A 20 10.87 -11.41 -0.80
N ALA A 21 12.06 -12.03 -0.85
CA ALA A 21 12.98 -12.03 0.29
C ALA A 21 13.61 -10.66 0.58
N LEU A 22 13.56 -9.72 -0.38
CA LEU A 22 14.18 -8.39 -0.29
C LEU A 22 13.17 -7.23 -0.40
N LEU A 23 11.99 -7.47 -0.98
CA LEU A 23 10.96 -6.46 -1.20
C LEU A 23 9.76 -6.70 -0.28
N PRO A 24 9.16 -5.62 0.26
CA PRO A 24 7.94 -5.75 1.05
C PRO A 24 6.80 -6.31 0.19
N GLU A 25 5.96 -7.13 0.78
CA GLU A 25 4.83 -7.79 0.11
C GLU A 25 3.79 -6.79 -0.43
N LEU A 26 3.77 -5.59 0.16
CA LEU A 26 2.87 -4.49 -0.17
C LEU A 26 3.67 -3.18 -0.32
N MET A 27 3.31 -2.39 -1.32
CA MET A 27 3.94 -1.10 -1.64
C MET A 27 2.91 -0.11 -2.17
N LEU A 28 3.22 1.17 -2.07
CA LEU A 28 2.54 2.20 -2.84
C LEU A 28 3.15 2.27 -4.24
N HIS A 29 2.33 2.61 -5.23
CA HIS A 29 2.81 2.67 -6.60
C HIS A 29 3.92 3.74 -6.77
N PRO A 30 5.02 3.44 -7.49
CA PRO A 30 6.17 4.35 -7.59
C PRO A 30 5.84 5.74 -8.13
N THR A 31 4.80 5.84 -8.96
CA THR A 31 4.33 7.09 -9.60
C THR A 31 3.24 7.81 -8.81
N THR A 32 2.81 7.33 -7.64
CA THR A 32 1.78 7.99 -6.82
C THR A 32 2.09 9.47 -6.58
N LYS A 33 3.36 9.83 -6.34
CA LYS A 33 3.79 11.24 -6.19
C LYS A 33 3.37 12.13 -7.38
N MET A 34 3.38 11.58 -8.59
CA MET A 34 3.03 12.31 -9.82
C MET A 34 1.52 12.57 -9.94
N ALA A 35 0.70 11.80 -9.22
CA ALA A 35 -0.75 11.93 -9.19
C ALA A 35 -1.26 12.83 -8.04
N LEU A 36 -0.39 13.21 -7.10
CA LEU A 36 -0.75 14.13 -6.02
C LEU A 36 -1.03 15.54 -6.55
N LYS A 37 -1.92 16.26 -5.86
CA LYS A 37 -2.11 17.70 -6.12
C LYS A 37 -0.82 18.46 -5.86
N LYS A 38 -0.59 19.54 -6.61
CA LYS A 38 0.56 20.45 -6.43
C LYS A 38 0.32 21.44 -5.29
N GLU A 39 -0.01 20.92 -4.11
CA GLU A 39 -0.29 21.68 -2.89
C GLU A 39 0.68 21.21 -1.80
N ALA A 40 1.13 22.12 -0.92
CA ALA A 40 2.21 21.85 0.03
C ALA A 40 1.95 20.63 0.95
N ASN A 41 0.69 20.33 1.26
CA ASN A 41 0.32 19.27 2.19
C ASN A 41 -0.20 17.99 1.52
N ALA A 42 -0.26 17.93 0.18
CA ALA A 42 -0.91 16.83 -0.53
C ALA A 42 -0.29 15.45 -0.22
N GLY A 43 1.04 15.39 -0.05
CA GLY A 43 1.74 14.17 0.35
C GLY A 43 1.35 13.68 1.75
N LYS A 44 1.30 14.61 2.72
CA LYS A 44 0.90 14.30 4.10
C LYS A 44 -0.56 13.84 4.15
N GLU A 45 -1.47 14.57 3.51
CA GLU A 45 -2.90 14.24 3.47
C GLU A 45 -3.14 12.86 2.86
N TYR A 46 -2.44 12.54 1.76
CA TYR A 46 -2.52 11.23 1.14
C TYR A 46 -2.01 10.12 2.08
N CYS A 47 -0.87 10.31 2.74
CA CYS A 47 -0.33 9.31 3.66
C CYS A 47 -1.24 9.11 4.87
N ASP A 48 -1.81 10.18 5.43
CA ASP A 48 -2.72 10.09 6.58
C ASP A 48 -4.03 9.37 6.20
N TRP A 49 -4.57 9.67 5.02
CA TRP A 49 -5.71 8.95 4.45
C TRP A 49 -5.39 7.46 4.22
N ALA A 50 -4.24 7.14 3.64
CA ALA A 50 -3.84 5.77 3.39
C ALA A 50 -3.64 4.99 4.71
N THR A 51 -3.12 5.64 5.75
CA THR A 51 -3.00 5.05 7.09
C THR A 51 -4.37 4.75 7.69
N GLN A 52 -5.35 5.66 7.54
CA GLN A 52 -6.72 5.40 7.97
C GLN A 52 -7.33 4.19 7.25
N LEU A 53 -7.11 4.07 5.93
CA LEU A 53 -7.56 2.90 5.17
C LEU A 53 -6.93 1.60 5.68
N ALA A 54 -5.65 1.61 6.07
CA ALA A 54 -5.00 0.45 6.66
C ALA A 54 -5.72 -0.03 7.92
N HIS A 55 -6.11 0.89 8.80
CA HIS A 55 -6.88 0.58 10.00
C HIS A 55 -8.28 0.06 9.68
N GLU A 56 -8.97 0.67 8.72
CA GLU A 56 -10.32 0.24 8.29
C GLU A 56 -10.31 -1.14 7.63
N TRP A 57 -9.22 -1.50 6.96
CA TRP A 57 -9.07 -2.74 6.19
C TRP A 57 -8.23 -3.81 6.90
N ARG A 58 -7.97 -3.67 8.21
CA ARG A 58 -7.17 -4.61 9.00
C ARG A 58 -7.63 -6.08 8.98
N GLU A 59 -8.90 -6.30 8.66
CA GLU A 59 -9.48 -7.64 8.51
C GLU A 59 -9.19 -8.28 7.14
N THR A 60 -8.46 -7.61 6.24
CA THR A 60 -8.11 -8.15 4.93
C THR A 60 -7.24 -9.39 5.08
N ARG A 61 -7.62 -10.46 4.38
CA ARG A 61 -6.88 -11.72 4.29
C ARG A 61 -6.41 -12.02 2.88
N ASN A 62 -7.14 -11.52 1.87
CA ASN A 62 -6.89 -11.81 0.46
C ASN A 62 -6.68 -10.50 -0.29
N PHE A 63 -5.43 -10.12 -0.52
CA PHE A 63 -5.06 -8.93 -1.29
C PHE A 63 -4.85 -9.31 -2.75
N CYS A 64 -5.79 -8.93 -3.60
CA CYS A 64 -5.76 -9.20 -5.04
C CYS A 64 -5.13 -8.00 -5.75
N ALA A 65 -3.82 -8.04 -5.97
CA ALA A 65 -3.09 -6.99 -6.68
C ALA A 65 -3.25 -7.13 -8.20
N ALA A 66 -3.45 -6.01 -8.90
CA ALA A 66 -3.68 -5.98 -10.35
C ALA A 66 -2.58 -6.67 -11.18
N HIS A 67 -1.32 -6.60 -10.73
CA HIS A 67 -0.16 -7.02 -11.53
C HIS A 67 0.66 -8.19 -10.95
N SER A 68 0.39 -8.64 -9.73
CA SER A 68 1.16 -9.71 -9.08
C SER A 68 0.30 -10.86 -8.51
N GLY A 69 -1.03 -10.75 -8.60
CA GLY A 69 -1.97 -11.78 -8.18
C GLY A 69 -2.35 -11.70 -6.70
N LEU A 70 -2.74 -12.84 -6.14
CA LEU A 70 -3.18 -12.96 -4.74
C LEU A 70 -1.98 -12.98 -3.78
N VAL A 71 -2.03 -12.11 -2.77
CA VAL A 71 -1.21 -12.16 -1.55
C VAL A 71 -2.13 -12.46 -0.38
N GLU A 72 -1.76 -13.46 0.42
CA GLU A 72 -2.52 -13.90 1.59
C GLU A 72 -1.86 -13.36 2.86
N PHE A 73 -2.66 -12.87 3.80
CA PHE A 73 -2.23 -12.30 5.07
C PHE A 73 -2.93 -13.02 6.23
N GLU A 74 -2.27 -13.15 7.38
CA GLU A 74 -2.91 -13.56 8.64
C GLU A 74 -3.63 -12.37 9.31
N GLU A 75 -4.12 -12.56 10.53
CA GLU A 75 -4.78 -11.51 11.32
C GLU A 75 -3.87 -10.35 11.70
N GLY A 76 -4.20 -9.15 11.21
CA GLY A 76 -3.45 -7.92 11.47
C GLY A 76 -2.26 -7.70 10.53
N ASP A 77 -1.78 -8.73 9.84
CA ASP A 77 -0.59 -8.63 8.99
C ASP A 77 -0.76 -7.64 7.83
N PHE A 78 -1.95 -7.58 7.22
CA PHE A 78 -2.23 -6.62 6.15
C PHE A 78 -2.08 -5.17 6.60
N GLU A 79 -2.64 -4.83 7.77
CA GLU A 79 -2.56 -3.49 8.34
C GLU A 79 -1.10 -3.11 8.60
N GLN A 80 -0.34 -4.01 9.24
CA GLN A 80 1.07 -3.80 9.53
C GLN A 80 1.89 -3.62 8.24
N ALA A 81 1.66 -4.45 7.22
CA ALA A 81 2.35 -4.35 5.94
C ALA A 81 2.05 -3.01 5.24
N LEU A 82 0.79 -2.57 5.25
CA LEU A 82 0.40 -1.32 4.60
C LEU A 82 0.96 -0.10 5.33
N ILE A 83 0.91 -0.08 6.67
CA ILE A 83 1.52 0.99 7.48
C ILE A 83 3.01 1.10 7.17
N THR A 84 3.75 -0.02 7.19
CA THR A 84 5.18 -0.02 6.86
C THR A 84 5.46 0.48 5.44
N ALA A 85 4.61 0.12 4.46
CA ALA A 85 4.73 0.62 3.10
C ALA A 85 4.52 2.15 3.02
N ILE A 86 3.53 2.67 3.75
CA ILE A 86 3.22 4.11 3.83
C ILE A 86 4.37 4.86 4.48
N GLU A 87 4.87 4.40 5.63
CA GLU A 87 5.99 5.02 6.34
C GLU A 87 7.24 5.11 5.47
N LYS A 88 7.52 4.05 4.70
CA LYS A 88 8.64 4.03 3.74
C LYS A 88 8.46 5.04 2.60
N ALA A 89 7.23 5.24 2.13
CA ALA A 89 6.91 6.16 1.04
C ALA A 89 6.79 7.62 1.49
N ARG A 90 6.39 7.87 2.74
CA ARG A 90 6.03 9.19 3.28
C ARG A 90 7.10 10.26 3.06
N PRO A 91 8.41 10.03 3.33
CA PRO A 91 9.43 11.06 3.07
C PRO A 91 9.47 11.50 1.61
N LYS A 92 9.28 10.57 0.66
CA LYS A 92 9.26 10.91 -0.77
C LYS A 92 8.05 11.77 -1.14
N PHE A 93 6.90 11.57 -0.51
CA PHE A 93 5.67 12.30 -0.83
C PHE A 93 5.59 13.66 -0.14
N GLU A 94 6.12 13.79 1.06
CA GLU A 94 6.14 15.05 1.82
C GLU A 94 7.29 15.99 1.41
N ASP A 95 8.34 15.46 0.75
CA ASP A 95 9.41 16.28 0.17
C ASP A 95 8.86 17.16 -0.97
N THR A 96 8.81 18.47 -0.70
CA THR A 96 8.15 19.51 -1.50
C THR A 96 9.12 20.26 -2.40
#